data_AF-E2B2U2-F1
#
_entry.id   AF-E2B2U2-F1
#
_cell.length_a   1.000
_cell.length_b   1.000
_cell.length_c   1.000
_cell.angle_alpha   90.00
_cell.angle_beta   90.00
_cell.angle_gamma   90.00
#
_symmetry.space_group_name_H-M   'P 1'
#
loop_
_entity.id
_entity.type
_entity.pdbx_description
1 polymer ?
#
loop_
_entity_poly.entity_id
_entity_poly.type
_entity_poly.pdbx_seq_one_letter_code
_entity_poly.pdbx_strand_id
1 'polypeptide(L)'
;MAYQLLKYVDPSLLCLDSKLQVQLIIEVALELGNSIRPIDSVTAAYMLKISMLSPVIKNVLCDYYNMDDNITETVALHLVLLLYRKFQEALVLARQNIGMAIVKCSLYGYLFCMRSLLCDCDLRNAGKDKLWQSAIANIILLCFELNHTISIVVNNSSPEGHLPMDLKTLNLNNDTSFPEKEIVTPQMILLCSWRTVKEVSHLFGLFATEASIQTSESENGLLTKEQIEQIMRHLVSLLCETKHRGAFEQVYVGFHQLCMRLWQLTGTTLNILPIQCLHDTLIGITGLIPGYSKLCATRRSAGVPFLMQAVLSSSLKTRDYSKGQFFHSVMKILLQFTKFEDTVDLWERVKCIMYEDSIFSYYKHIIESKMENRNEYHNGEIKADVTEIKTHSMNILRALFRHSQLGDLVKNYIADGLIVAFKNYDSKTWAERNAATLLFSALIVRIFGVQRTKDHINLTTCNTMTGRLFFEKYPSLLPFILDELRTFISTNDTMIKSNVQAILLLLSRLYINNSHEADITWKTDELRNLVLQCAKSPVYQTRELAARALVPLLTESTVDGTLENLFLLILQAIGDIQASANLIHGYLLQASATKFINYYSIL
;
A
#
# COMPACT_ATOMS: atom_id res chain seq x y z
N MET A 1 -6.78 -29.74 -2.17
CA MET A 1 -6.98 -30.93 -3.02
C MET A 1 -7.49 -32.12 -2.22
N ALA A 2 -6.77 -32.61 -1.20
CA ALA A 2 -7.21 -33.75 -0.38
C ALA A 2 -8.65 -33.63 0.16
N TYR A 3 -9.00 -32.54 0.85
CA TYR A 3 -10.37 -32.31 1.34
C TYR A 3 -11.45 -32.37 0.24
N GLN A 4 -11.15 -31.82 -0.95
CA GLN A 4 -12.09 -31.82 -2.08
C GLN A 4 -12.36 -33.22 -2.63
N LEU A 5 -11.45 -34.17 -2.40
CA LEU A 5 -11.66 -35.58 -2.73
C LEU A 5 -12.39 -36.30 -1.59
N LEU A 6 -11.92 -36.11 -0.35
CA LEU A 6 -12.44 -36.78 0.83
C LEU A 6 -13.93 -36.47 1.10
N LYS A 7 -14.41 -35.27 0.75
CA LYS A 7 -15.82 -34.89 0.96
C LYS A 7 -16.84 -35.73 0.17
N TYR A 8 -16.39 -36.52 -0.81
CA TYR A 8 -17.23 -37.43 -1.59
C TYR A 8 -17.02 -38.91 -1.22
N VAL A 9 -16.10 -39.20 -0.30
CA VAL A 9 -15.86 -40.55 0.20
C VAL A 9 -16.91 -40.88 1.25
N ASP A 10 -17.38 -42.13 1.25
CA ASP A 10 -18.33 -42.61 2.25
C ASP A 10 -17.77 -42.39 3.67
N PRO A 11 -18.51 -41.73 4.58
CA PRO A 11 -18.03 -41.45 5.94
C PRO A 11 -17.56 -42.69 6.71
N SER A 12 -18.15 -43.87 6.46
CA SER A 12 -17.76 -45.12 7.13
C SER A 12 -16.34 -45.58 6.75
N LEU A 13 -15.91 -45.34 5.50
CA LEU A 13 -14.55 -45.66 5.04
C LEU A 13 -13.49 -44.77 5.68
N LEU A 14 -13.90 -43.60 6.20
CA LEU A 14 -13.06 -42.67 6.94
C LEU A 14 -13.21 -42.85 8.46
N CYS A 15 -13.93 -43.88 8.91
CA CYS A 15 -14.29 -44.13 10.31
C CYS A 15 -15.03 -42.94 10.97
N LEU A 16 -15.74 -42.13 10.18
CA LEU A 16 -16.49 -40.97 10.66
C LEU A 16 -17.87 -41.33 11.23
N ASP A 17 -18.27 -42.59 11.19
CA ASP A 17 -19.44 -43.14 11.87
C ASP A 17 -19.18 -43.43 13.37
N SER A 18 -17.90 -43.50 13.78
CA SER A 18 -17.51 -43.69 15.17
C SER A 18 -17.48 -42.38 15.97
N LYS A 19 -18.30 -42.30 17.04
CA LYS A 19 -18.33 -41.13 17.96
C LYS A 19 -16.95 -40.80 18.52
N LEU A 20 -16.21 -41.82 18.98
CA LEU A 20 -14.87 -41.67 19.56
C LEU A 20 -13.86 -41.13 18.55
N GLN A 21 -13.91 -41.60 17.30
CA GLN A 21 -12.99 -41.14 16.26
C GLN A 21 -13.25 -39.68 15.91
N VAL A 22 -14.51 -39.29 15.77
CA VAL A 22 -14.90 -37.91 15.45
C VAL A 22 -14.55 -36.97 16.61
N GLN A 23 -14.74 -37.41 17.86
CA GLN A 23 -14.30 -36.67 19.04
C GLN A 23 -12.78 -36.46 19.03
N LEU A 24 -11.99 -37.51 18.77
CA LEU A 24 -10.53 -37.40 18.67
C LEU A 24 -10.10 -36.42 17.57
N ILE A 25 -10.77 -36.42 16.41
CA ILE A 25 -10.50 -35.46 15.33
C ILE A 25 -10.73 -34.03 15.81
N ILE A 26 -11.82 -33.77 16.54
CA ILE A 26 -12.11 -32.44 17.07
C ILE A 26 -11.08 -32.03 18.13
N GLU A 27 -10.74 -32.93 19.07
CA GLU A 27 -9.74 -32.66 20.11
C GLU A 27 -8.37 -32.31 19.52
N VAL A 28 -7.88 -33.11 18.57
CA VAL A 28 -6.62 -32.83 17.86
C VAL A 28 -6.71 -31.53 17.06
N ALA A 29 -7.86 -31.24 16.44
CA ALA A 29 -8.04 -29.98 15.74
C ALA A 29 -8.01 -28.77 16.67
N LEU A 30 -8.55 -28.89 17.91
CA LEU A 30 -8.45 -27.83 18.91
C LEU A 30 -6.99 -27.64 19.35
N GLU A 31 -6.24 -28.70 19.60
CA GLU A 31 -4.81 -28.62 19.94
C GLU A 31 -3.99 -27.94 18.84
N LEU A 32 -4.16 -28.38 17.58
CA LEU A 32 -3.49 -27.81 16.43
C LEU A 32 -3.94 -26.36 16.14
N GLY A 33 -5.21 -26.05 16.38
CA GLY A 33 -5.74 -24.69 16.28
C GLY A 33 -5.13 -23.74 17.30
N ASN A 34 -4.68 -24.27 18.44
CA ASN A 34 -3.98 -23.53 19.48
C ASN A 34 -2.46 -23.43 19.27
N SER A 35 -1.91 -24.12 18.26
CA SER A 35 -0.49 -24.09 17.96
C SER A 35 -0.04 -22.78 17.33
N ILE A 36 1.14 -22.30 17.73
CA ILE A 36 1.78 -21.11 17.14
C ILE A 36 2.26 -21.33 15.71
N ARG A 37 2.33 -22.58 15.22
CA ARG A 37 2.78 -22.91 13.86
C ARG A 37 1.63 -22.70 12.88
N PRO A 38 1.78 -21.83 11.85
CA PRO A 38 0.66 -21.53 10.94
C PRO A 38 0.10 -22.74 10.18
N ILE A 39 0.94 -23.74 9.90
CA ILE A 39 0.52 -24.96 9.19
C ILE A 39 -0.42 -25.83 10.02
N ASP A 40 -0.32 -25.77 11.35
CA ASP A 40 -1.18 -26.52 12.26
C ASP A 40 -2.58 -25.93 12.24
N SER A 41 -2.72 -24.60 12.21
CA SER A 41 -4.04 -23.94 12.08
C SER A 41 -4.73 -24.30 10.75
N VAL A 42 -3.97 -24.46 9.67
CA VAL A 42 -4.50 -24.93 8.37
C VAL A 42 -4.99 -26.37 8.50
N THR A 43 -4.21 -27.23 9.16
CA THR A 43 -4.56 -28.64 9.39
C THR A 43 -5.81 -28.77 10.25
N ALA A 44 -5.87 -28.05 11.38
CA ALA A 44 -7.03 -27.95 12.27
C ALA A 44 -8.30 -27.56 11.50
N ALA A 45 -8.22 -26.53 10.66
CA ALA A 45 -9.36 -26.08 9.87
C ALA A 45 -9.90 -27.18 8.93
N TYR A 46 -9.02 -27.98 8.30
CA TYR A 46 -9.46 -29.10 7.47
C TYR A 46 -10.00 -30.27 8.30
N MET A 47 -9.42 -30.55 9.47
CA MET A 47 -9.93 -31.59 10.38
C MET A 47 -11.35 -31.26 10.86
N LEU A 48 -11.62 -30.01 11.20
CA LEU A 48 -12.97 -29.54 11.55
C LEU A 48 -13.95 -29.65 10.37
N LYS A 49 -13.50 -29.36 9.14
CA LYS A 49 -14.33 -29.56 7.94
C LYS A 49 -14.60 -31.03 7.63
N ILE A 50 -13.65 -31.92 7.94
CA ILE A 50 -13.84 -33.37 7.78
C ILE A 50 -14.82 -33.88 8.85
N SER A 51 -14.72 -33.42 10.10
CA SER A 51 -15.65 -33.84 11.16
C SER A 51 -17.09 -33.46 10.84
N MET A 52 -17.34 -32.36 10.12
CA MET A 52 -18.67 -31.98 9.63
C MET A 52 -19.30 -32.99 8.66
N LEU A 53 -18.52 -33.86 8.02
CA LEU A 53 -19.02 -34.92 7.13
C LEU A 53 -19.57 -36.13 7.90
N SER A 54 -19.29 -36.21 9.20
CA SER A 54 -19.71 -37.32 10.04
C SER A 54 -21.22 -37.31 10.30
N PRO A 55 -21.91 -38.46 10.19
CA PRO A 55 -23.31 -38.57 10.59
C PRO A 55 -23.52 -38.43 12.12
N VAL A 56 -22.49 -38.67 12.94
CA VAL A 56 -22.57 -38.62 14.41
C VAL A 56 -22.08 -37.30 15.01
N ILE A 57 -21.70 -36.33 14.19
CA ILE A 57 -21.10 -35.06 14.65
C ILE A 57 -21.98 -34.31 15.66
N LYS A 58 -23.31 -34.31 15.48
CA LYS A 58 -24.23 -33.66 16.42
C LYS A 58 -24.13 -34.27 17.81
N ASN A 59 -24.08 -35.60 17.89
CA ASN A 59 -23.96 -36.33 19.16
C ASN A 59 -22.62 -36.07 19.86
N VAL A 60 -21.54 -35.86 19.09
CA VAL A 60 -20.23 -35.47 19.63
C VAL A 60 -20.28 -34.05 20.18
N LEU A 61 -20.90 -33.13 19.45
CA LEU A 61 -20.99 -31.73 19.86
C LEU A 61 -21.85 -31.55 21.11
N CYS A 62 -22.92 -32.32 21.29
CA CYS A 62 -23.71 -32.30 22.53
C CYS A 62 -22.87 -32.51 23.79
N ASP A 63 -21.79 -33.29 23.73
CA ASP A 63 -20.91 -33.48 24.89
C ASP A 63 -20.15 -32.19 25.28
N TYR A 64 -19.98 -31.22 24.37
CA TYR A 64 -19.34 -29.92 24.63
C TYR A 64 -20.32 -28.82 25.07
N TYR A 65 -21.62 -29.02 24.85
CA TYR A 65 -22.70 -28.10 25.21
C TYR A 65 -23.60 -28.81 26.23
N ASN A 66 -23.26 -28.71 27.52
CA ASN A 66 -24.04 -29.31 28.61
C ASN A 66 -25.55 -29.14 28.38
N MET A 67 -26.24 -30.29 28.23
CA MET A 67 -27.66 -30.52 27.96
C MET A 67 -28.62 -29.35 28.30
N ASP A 68 -29.24 -28.77 27.27
CA ASP A 68 -30.72 -28.64 27.09
C ASP A 68 -31.12 -27.83 25.86
N ASP A 69 -30.16 -27.31 25.08
CA ASP A 69 -30.56 -26.56 23.89
C ASP A 69 -30.84 -27.54 22.73
N ASN A 70 -32.13 -27.69 22.39
CA ASN A 70 -32.60 -28.21 21.11
C ASN A 70 -32.17 -27.24 19.98
N ILE A 71 -30.87 -27.14 19.74
CA ILE A 71 -30.26 -26.27 18.73
C ILE A 71 -30.39 -26.97 17.38
N THR A 72 -31.49 -26.71 16.67
CA THR A 72 -31.71 -26.99 15.24
C THR A 72 -30.73 -26.29 14.27
N GLU A 73 -29.62 -25.76 14.74
CA GLU A 73 -28.71 -24.92 13.98
C GLU A 73 -27.63 -25.76 13.29
N THR A 74 -26.97 -25.15 12.31
CA THR A 74 -25.94 -25.82 11.52
C THR A 74 -24.78 -26.31 12.42
N VAL A 75 -24.24 -27.49 12.11
CA VAL A 75 -23.04 -28.06 12.77
C VAL A 75 -21.86 -27.07 12.73
N ALA A 76 -21.75 -26.27 11.66
CA ALA A 76 -20.73 -25.24 11.51
C ALA A 76 -20.81 -24.16 12.59
N LEU A 77 -22.02 -23.67 12.92
CA LEU A 77 -22.20 -22.65 13.97
C LEU A 77 -21.73 -23.17 15.34
N HIS A 78 -22.06 -24.42 15.66
CA HIS A 78 -21.59 -25.05 16.89
C HIS A 78 -20.06 -25.11 16.92
N LEU A 79 -19.40 -25.64 15.88
CA LEU A 79 -17.94 -25.66 15.83
C LEU A 79 -17.33 -24.25 15.98
N VAL A 80 -17.94 -23.23 15.37
CA VAL A 80 -17.54 -21.82 15.53
C VAL A 80 -17.70 -21.34 16.98
N LEU A 81 -18.81 -21.66 17.65
CA LEU A 81 -19.04 -21.32 19.06
C LEU A 81 -18.07 -22.05 20.01
N LEU A 82 -17.72 -23.29 19.70
CA LEU A 82 -16.73 -24.07 20.46
C LEU A 82 -15.35 -23.41 20.36
N LEU A 83 -14.93 -23.08 19.14
CA LEU A 83 -13.69 -22.34 18.90
C LEU A 83 -13.73 -20.98 19.60
N TYR A 84 -14.88 -20.29 19.57
CA TYR A 84 -15.03 -18.97 20.19
C TYR A 84 -14.79 -19.06 21.69
N ARG A 85 -15.43 -20.01 22.37
CA ARG A 85 -15.23 -20.27 23.81
C ARG A 85 -13.77 -20.54 24.13
N LYS A 86 -13.11 -21.43 23.36
CA LYS A 86 -11.69 -21.74 23.54
C LYS A 86 -10.78 -20.55 23.30
N PHE A 87 -11.15 -19.67 22.39
CA PHE A 87 -10.35 -18.51 22.06
C PHE A 87 -10.50 -17.35 23.06
N GLN A 88 -11.65 -17.26 23.74
CA GLN A 88 -11.81 -16.35 24.88
C GLN A 88 -10.79 -16.66 26.00
N GLU A 89 -10.54 -17.94 26.28
CA GLU A 89 -9.51 -18.36 27.26
C GLU A 89 -8.12 -17.82 26.86
N ALA A 90 -7.75 -17.91 25.57
CA ALA A 90 -6.48 -17.39 25.04
C ALA A 90 -6.40 -15.86 25.10
N LEU A 91 -7.50 -15.14 24.82
CA LEU A 91 -7.55 -13.68 24.91
C LEU A 91 -7.36 -13.19 26.34
N VAL A 92 -7.96 -13.86 27.34
CA VAL A 92 -7.77 -13.49 28.75
C VAL A 92 -6.30 -13.58 29.14
N LEU A 93 -5.59 -14.63 28.72
CA LEU A 93 -4.15 -14.76 28.94
C LEU A 93 -3.38 -13.65 28.23
N ALA A 94 -3.73 -13.31 26.99
CA ALA A 94 -3.05 -12.28 26.21
C ALA A 94 -3.20 -10.88 26.81
N ARG A 95 -4.36 -10.57 27.41
CA ARG A 95 -4.60 -9.31 28.13
C ARG A 95 -3.73 -9.16 29.37
N GLN A 96 -3.46 -10.26 30.07
CA GLN A 96 -2.60 -10.26 31.25
C GLN A 96 -1.14 -10.14 30.84
N ASN A 97 -0.68 -10.99 29.91
CA ASN A 97 0.69 -10.98 29.42
C ASN A 97 0.77 -11.62 28.03
N ILE A 98 0.96 -10.79 27.00
CA ILE A 98 1.08 -11.22 25.60
C ILE A 98 2.24 -12.22 25.43
N GLY A 99 3.36 -12.00 26.12
CA GLY A 99 4.53 -12.88 26.06
C GLY A 99 4.20 -14.29 26.56
N MET A 100 3.59 -14.40 27.75
CA MET A 100 3.16 -15.70 28.28
C MET A 100 2.05 -16.35 27.46
N ALA A 101 1.11 -15.56 26.95
CA ALA A 101 0.02 -16.09 26.13
C ALA A 101 0.56 -16.76 24.87
N ILE A 102 1.51 -16.13 24.17
CA ILE A 102 2.06 -16.65 22.91
C ILE A 102 2.87 -17.94 23.11
N VAL A 103 3.40 -18.18 24.30
CA VAL A 103 4.01 -19.47 24.64
C VAL A 103 2.96 -20.58 24.76
N LYS A 104 1.83 -20.26 25.39
CA LYS A 104 0.78 -21.25 25.72
C LYS A 104 -0.26 -21.44 24.63
N CYS A 105 -0.46 -20.45 23.76
CA CYS A 105 -1.56 -20.43 22.80
C CYS A 105 -1.30 -19.58 21.56
N SER A 106 -2.04 -19.88 20.50
CA SER A 106 -2.08 -19.10 19.27
C SER A 106 -3.15 -18.02 19.34
N LEU A 107 -2.79 -16.78 18.99
CA LEU A 107 -3.73 -15.66 18.91
C LEU A 107 -4.38 -15.50 17.51
N TYR A 108 -4.22 -16.49 16.63
CA TYR A 108 -4.77 -16.43 15.27
C TYR A 108 -5.34 -17.76 14.78
N GLY A 109 -4.89 -18.90 15.33
CA GLY A 109 -5.23 -20.22 14.77
C GLY A 109 -6.72 -20.55 14.86
N TYR A 110 -7.37 -20.24 15.98
CA TYR A 110 -8.82 -20.39 16.09
C TYR A 110 -9.59 -19.40 15.21
N LEU A 111 -9.13 -18.16 15.00
CA LEU A 111 -9.74 -17.25 14.00
C LEU A 111 -9.66 -17.83 12.59
N PHE A 112 -8.51 -18.41 12.23
CA PHE A 112 -8.34 -19.06 10.95
C PHE A 112 -9.35 -20.21 10.78
N CYS A 113 -9.53 -21.03 11.81
CA CYS A 113 -10.49 -22.13 11.81
C CYS A 113 -11.95 -21.63 11.70
N MET A 114 -12.35 -20.64 12.51
CA MET A 114 -13.67 -20.01 12.44
C MET A 114 -13.93 -19.46 11.04
N ARG A 115 -13.00 -18.66 10.50
CA ARG A 115 -13.11 -18.09 9.16
C ARG A 115 -13.26 -19.18 8.10
N SER A 116 -12.49 -20.26 8.20
CA SER A 116 -12.55 -21.40 7.28
C SER A 116 -13.93 -22.07 7.27
N LEU A 117 -14.53 -22.28 8.45
CA LEU A 117 -15.88 -22.83 8.59
C LEU A 117 -16.94 -21.86 8.06
N LEU A 118 -16.85 -20.58 8.43
CA LEU A 118 -17.80 -19.54 8.04
C LEU A 118 -17.80 -19.28 6.52
N CYS A 119 -16.68 -19.50 5.82
CA CYS A 119 -16.60 -19.42 4.37
C CYS A 119 -17.50 -20.44 3.64
N ASP A 120 -17.85 -21.56 4.27
CA ASP A 120 -18.69 -22.59 3.67
C ASP A 120 -20.18 -22.42 4.05
N CYS A 121 -20.49 -21.43 4.88
CA CYS A 121 -21.85 -21.16 5.37
C CYS A 121 -22.59 -20.15 4.48
N ASP A 122 -23.91 -20.30 4.39
CA ASP A 122 -24.79 -19.30 3.78
C ASP A 122 -25.09 -18.15 4.74
N LEU A 123 -24.11 -17.26 4.91
CA LEU A 123 -24.21 -16.09 5.80
C LEU A 123 -25.24 -15.06 5.31
N ARG A 124 -25.69 -15.13 4.05
CA ARG A 124 -26.75 -14.27 3.53
C ARG A 124 -28.09 -14.62 4.18
N ASN A 125 -28.41 -15.91 4.23
CA ASN A 125 -29.70 -16.38 4.75
C ASN A 125 -29.71 -16.64 6.27
N ALA A 126 -28.52 -16.77 6.89
CA ALA A 126 -28.37 -16.98 8.33
C ALA A 126 -28.90 -15.82 9.22
N GLY A 127 -29.08 -14.63 8.66
CA GLY A 127 -29.48 -13.43 9.42
C GLY A 127 -30.84 -13.50 10.13
N LYS A 128 -31.70 -14.46 9.80
CA LYS A 128 -33.01 -14.65 10.47
C LYS A 128 -32.90 -15.31 11.85
N ASP A 129 -31.76 -15.91 12.15
CA ASP A 129 -31.53 -16.66 13.37
C ASP A 129 -30.79 -15.81 14.40
N LYS A 130 -31.35 -15.70 15.61
CA LYS A 130 -30.79 -14.91 16.71
C LYS A 130 -29.47 -15.47 17.23
N LEU A 131 -29.27 -16.78 17.20
CA LEU A 131 -27.99 -17.38 17.62
C LEU A 131 -26.88 -16.99 16.65
N TRP A 132 -27.16 -17.01 15.35
CA TRP A 132 -26.23 -16.53 14.34
C TRP A 132 -25.89 -15.05 14.51
N GLN A 133 -26.88 -14.19 14.71
CA GLN A 133 -26.66 -12.76 14.98
C GLN A 133 -25.79 -12.56 16.23
N SER A 134 -26.10 -13.24 17.33
CA SER A 134 -25.33 -13.16 18.58
C SER A 134 -23.90 -13.66 18.41
N ALA A 135 -23.72 -14.82 17.76
CA ALA A 135 -22.41 -15.40 17.51
C ALA A 135 -21.50 -14.46 16.70
N ILE A 136 -22.02 -13.89 15.60
CA ILE A 136 -21.26 -12.98 14.75
C ILE A 136 -20.95 -11.67 15.48
N ALA A 137 -21.90 -11.11 16.23
CA ALA A 137 -21.66 -9.93 17.05
C ALA A 137 -20.54 -10.17 18.08
N ASN A 138 -20.57 -11.31 18.77
CA ASN A 138 -19.55 -11.69 19.75
C ASN A 138 -18.17 -11.90 19.10
N ILE A 139 -18.11 -12.51 17.92
CA ILE A 139 -16.86 -12.69 17.17
C ILE A 139 -16.29 -11.34 16.72
N ILE A 140 -17.14 -10.39 16.31
CA ILE A 140 -16.70 -9.04 15.93
C ILE A 140 -16.08 -8.32 17.14
N LEU A 141 -16.73 -8.38 18.31
CA LEU A 141 -16.19 -7.80 19.55
C LEU A 141 -14.84 -8.42 19.93
N LEU A 142 -14.76 -9.75 19.91
CA LEU A 142 -13.51 -10.49 20.15
C LEU A 142 -12.39 -10.04 19.21
N CYS A 143 -12.70 -9.83 17.92
CA CYS A 143 -11.74 -9.35 16.93
C CYS A 143 -11.21 -7.94 17.22
N PHE A 144 -12.05 -7.04 17.71
CA PHE A 144 -11.62 -5.71 18.15
C PHE A 144 -10.69 -5.82 19.37
N GLU A 145 -11.07 -6.62 20.36
CA GLU A 145 -10.29 -6.81 21.58
C GLU A 145 -8.91 -7.41 21.30
N LEU A 146 -8.83 -8.44 20.45
CA LEU A 146 -7.56 -9.05 20.05
C LEU A 146 -6.62 -8.06 19.39
N ASN A 147 -7.11 -7.31 18.41
CA ASN A 147 -6.30 -6.32 17.71
C ASN A 147 -5.83 -5.20 18.66
N HIS A 148 -6.69 -4.79 19.59
CA HIS A 148 -6.31 -3.84 20.62
C HIS A 148 -5.17 -4.39 21.49
N THR A 149 -5.28 -5.63 21.97
CA THR A 149 -4.25 -6.29 22.77
C THR A 149 -2.91 -6.36 22.04
N ILE A 150 -2.87 -6.76 20.77
CA ILE A 150 -1.61 -6.92 20.02
C ILE A 150 -1.08 -5.61 19.41
N SER A 151 -1.81 -4.50 19.50
CA SER A 151 -1.47 -3.22 18.86
C SER A 151 -0.09 -2.71 19.28
N ILE A 152 0.29 -2.91 20.54
CA ILE A 152 1.60 -2.52 21.10
C ILE A 152 2.79 -3.15 20.36
N VAL A 153 2.58 -4.33 19.74
CA VAL A 153 3.60 -5.05 18.99
C VAL A 153 3.68 -4.53 17.56
N VAL A 154 2.56 -4.51 16.83
CA VAL A 154 2.52 -4.21 15.39
C VAL A 154 2.64 -2.71 15.06
N ASN A 155 2.35 -1.85 16.04
CA ASN A 155 2.52 -0.40 15.94
C ASN A 155 3.90 0.07 16.45
N ASN A 156 4.75 -0.84 16.94
CA ASN A 156 6.09 -0.50 17.41
C ASN A 156 6.99 -0.04 16.26
N SER A 157 7.87 0.94 16.52
CA SER A 157 8.79 1.53 15.53
C SER A 157 9.86 0.58 14.99
N SER A 158 10.19 -0.51 15.71
CA SER A 158 11.13 -1.52 15.27
C SER A 158 10.60 -2.92 15.62
N PRO A 159 9.55 -3.41 14.92
CA PRO A 159 8.91 -4.66 15.27
C PRO A 159 9.83 -5.87 15.13
N GLU A 160 10.86 -5.77 14.28
CA GLU A 160 11.80 -6.86 13.93
C GLU A 160 13.13 -6.82 14.70
N GLY A 161 13.47 -5.69 15.35
CA GLY A 161 14.85 -5.42 15.80
C GLY A 161 15.17 -5.83 17.23
N HIS A 162 14.27 -5.60 18.17
CA HIS A 162 14.39 -5.97 19.59
C HIS A 162 12.98 -6.03 20.19
N LEU A 163 12.78 -6.79 21.27
CA LEU A 163 11.59 -6.63 22.12
C LEU A 163 11.44 -5.12 22.41
N PRO A 164 10.31 -4.45 22.08
CA PRO A 164 10.02 -3.09 22.53
C PRO A 164 10.65 -2.77 23.89
N MET A 165 11.36 -1.65 24.05
CA MET A 165 11.89 -1.24 25.36
C MET A 165 10.77 -1.14 26.42
N ASP A 166 9.53 -0.91 25.95
CA ASP A 166 8.27 -0.90 26.69
C ASP A 166 7.82 -2.30 27.16
N LEU A 167 8.51 -3.39 26.79
CA LEU A 167 8.32 -4.74 27.36
C LEU A 167 8.91 -4.89 28.76
N LYS A 168 9.70 -3.93 29.26
CA LYS A 168 9.99 -3.88 30.70
C LYS A 168 8.72 -3.71 31.55
N THR A 169 7.67 -3.14 30.95
CA THR A 169 6.31 -3.03 31.54
C THR A 169 5.46 -4.30 31.39
N LEU A 170 5.94 -5.31 30.64
CA LEU A 170 5.24 -6.59 30.41
C LEU A 170 5.72 -7.72 31.35
N ASN A 171 6.29 -7.37 32.51
CA ASN A 171 6.68 -8.32 33.58
C ASN A 171 7.55 -9.51 33.13
N LEU A 172 8.38 -9.37 32.09
CA LEU A 172 9.26 -10.47 31.67
C LEU A 172 10.34 -10.83 32.71
N ASN A 173 10.64 -9.93 33.66
CA ASN A 173 11.77 -10.10 34.58
C ASN A 173 11.41 -10.15 36.08
N ASN A 174 10.14 -10.00 36.48
CA ASN A 174 9.79 -9.87 37.91
C ASN A 174 8.69 -10.82 38.43
N ASP A 175 8.09 -11.68 37.61
CA ASP A 175 7.16 -12.70 38.10
C ASP A 175 7.84 -14.08 38.17
N THR A 176 7.90 -14.65 39.37
CA THR A 176 8.35 -16.00 39.73
C THR A 176 7.49 -17.13 39.13
N SER A 177 6.80 -16.88 38.01
CA SER A 177 5.86 -17.79 37.35
C SER A 177 6.22 -18.14 35.89
N PHE A 178 7.38 -17.71 35.38
CA PHE A 178 7.90 -18.24 34.13
C PHE A 178 8.42 -19.66 34.35
N PRO A 179 7.86 -20.71 33.70
CA PRO A 179 8.50 -22.02 33.71
C PRO A 179 9.87 -21.87 33.04
N GLU A 180 10.94 -22.24 33.74
CA GLU A 180 12.36 -22.04 33.38
C GLU A 180 12.80 -22.69 32.04
N LYS A 181 11.88 -23.20 31.21
CA LYS A 181 12.18 -23.99 30.00
C LYS A 181 11.61 -23.45 28.68
N GLU A 182 10.76 -22.42 28.66
CA GLU A 182 10.17 -21.94 27.40
C GLU A 182 10.72 -20.56 26.99
N ILE A 183 11.56 -20.56 25.95
CA ILE A 183 12.20 -19.35 25.40
C ILE A 183 11.20 -18.61 24.52
N VAL A 184 10.79 -17.41 24.94
CA VAL A 184 9.96 -16.51 24.12
C VAL A 184 10.86 -15.63 23.26
N THR A 185 10.76 -15.75 21.94
CA THR A 185 11.51 -14.86 21.04
C THR A 185 10.64 -13.68 20.57
N PRO A 186 11.20 -12.47 20.36
CA PRO A 186 10.46 -11.37 19.76
C PRO A 186 9.88 -11.71 18.37
N GLN A 187 10.53 -12.61 17.62
CA GLN A 187 10.03 -13.09 16.34
C GLN A 187 8.74 -13.90 16.48
N MET A 188 8.62 -14.74 17.52
CA MET A 188 7.37 -15.46 17.82
C MET A 188 6.25 -14.49 18.19
N ILE A 189 6.55 -13.48 19.01
CA ILE A 189 5.58 -12.46 19.40
C ILE A 189 5.09 -11.70 18.18
N LEU A 190 6.02 -11.19 17.36
CA LEU A 190 5.70 -10.49 16.13
C LEU A 190 4.87 -11.36 15.18
N LEU A 191 5.30 -12.61 14.93
CA LEU A 191 4.62 -13.56 14.06
C LEU A 191 3.17 -13.74 14.47
N CYS A 192 2.94 -14.02 15.76
CA CYS A 192 1.60 -14.21 16.30
C CYS A 192 0.76 -12.94 16.13
N SER A 193 1.29 -11.78 16.54
CA SER A 193 0.57 -10.50 16.46
C SER A 193 0.18 -10.09 15.04
N TRP A 194 1.10 -10.13 14.06
CA TRP A 194 0.75 -9.72 12.69
C TRP A 194 -0.19 -10.73 12.01
N ARG A 195 -0.10 -12.02 12.35
CA ARG A 195 -1.04 -13.05 11.89
C ARG A 195 -2.43 -12.85 12.48
N THR A 196 -2.55 -12.44 13.74
CA THR A 196 -3.83 -12.03 14.35
C THR A 196 -4.45 -10.88 13.56
N VAL A 197 -3.69 -9.82 13.25
CA VAL A 197 -4.16 -8.69 12.42
C VAL A 197 -4.68 -9.19 11.07
N LYS A 198 -3.92 -10.08 10.42
CA LYS A 198 -4.31 -10.68 9.14
C LYS A 198 -5.66 -11.41 9.26
N GLU A 199 -5.78 -12.34 10.20
CA GLU A 199 -6.97 -13.19 10.29
C GLU A 199 -8.21 -12.39 10.70
N VAL A 200 -8.08 -11.40 11.60
CA VAL A 200 -9.18 -10.47 11.90
C VAL A 200 -9.60 -9.68 10.65
N SER A 201 -8.64 -9.11 9.92
CA SER A 201 -8.94 -8.31 8.73
C SER A 201 -9.64 -9.14 7.66
N HIS A 202 -9.20 -10.38 7.46
CA HIS A 202 -9.83 -11.30 6.51
C HIS A 202 -11.21 -11.75 6.96
N LEU A 203 -11.43 -11.93 8.27
CA LEU A 203 -12.75 -12.28 8.80
C LEU A 203 -13.75 -11.13 8.64
N PHE A 204 -13.33 -9.88 8.88
CA PHE A 204 -14.14 -8.71 8.57
C PHE A 204 -14.45 -8.56 7.09
N GLY A 205 -13.47 -8.85 6.22
CA GLY A 205 -13.69 -8.87 4.77
C GLY A 205 -14.69 -9.95 4.33
N LEU A 206 -14.63 -11.15 4.94
CA LEU A 206 -15.62 -12.22 4.74
C LEU A 206 -17.01 -11.76 5.18
N PHE A 207 -17.16 -11.22 6.39
CA PHE A 207 -18.43 -10.72 6.89
C PHE A 207 -19.02 -9.64 5.99
N ALA A 208 -18.23 -8.64 5.60
CA ALA A 208 -18.69 -7.62 4.68
C ALA A 208 -19.17 -8.20 3.34
N THR A 209 -18.47 -9.20 2.81
CA THR A 209 -18.75 -9.75 1.47
C THR A 209 -19.92 -10.73 1.48
N GLU A 210 -20.09 -11.54 2.53
CA GLU A 210 -21.02 -12.68 2.53
C GLU A 210 -22.20 -12.51 3.48
N ALA A 211 -22.09 -11.73 4.56
CA ALA A 211 -23.18 -11.59 5.53
C ALA A 211 -24.30 -10.68 5.00
N SER A 212 -25.55 -10.97 5.36
CA SER A 212 -26.65 -10.01 5.20
C SER A 212 -26.48 -8.81 6.11
N ILE A 213 -26.90 -7.64 5.63
CA ILE A 213 -26.77 -6.36 6.32
C ILE A 213 -28.18 -5.87 6.62
N GLN A 214 -28.39 -5.38 7.84
CA GLN A 214 -29.65 -4.75 8.23
C GLN A 214 -29.86 -3.49 7.39
N THR A 215 -30.99 -3.42 6.70
CA THR A 215 -31.42 -2.26 5.92
C THR A 215 -32.82 -1.84 6.38
N SER A 216 -33.25 -0.64 5.98
CA SER A 216 -34.62 -0.17 6.21
C SER A 216 -35.70 -1.11 5.66
N GLU A 217 -35.35 -1.98 4.70
CA GLU A 217 -36.27 -2.95 4.08
C GLU A 217 -36.14 -4.36 4.70
N SER A 218 -35.06 -4.65 5.43
CA SER A 218 -34.77 -5.96 6.00
C SER A 218 -34.11 -5.82 7.37
N GLU A 219 -34.93 -5.89 8.42
CA GLU A 219 -34.48 -5.81 9.82
C GLU A 219 -33.69 -7.04 10.29
N ASN A 220 -33.85 -8.20 9.62
CA ASN A 220 -33.22 -9.47 10.01
C ASN A 220 -31.86 -9.71 9.33
N GLY A 221 -31.00 -8.69 9.31
CA GLY A 221 -29.63 -8.80 8.81
C GLY A 221 -28.66 -9.34 9.87
N LEU A 222 -27.64 -10.08 9.42
CA LEU A 222 -26.59 -10.63 10.29
C LEU A 222 -25.64 -9.55 10.82
N LEU A 223 -25.43 -8.48 10.06
CA LEU A 223 -24.63 -7.31 10.44
C LEU A 223 -25.51 -6.07 10.60
N THR A 224 -25.33 -5.35 11.70
CA THR A 224 -25.95 -4.03 11.88
C THR A 224 -25.14 -2.95 11.15
N LYS A 225 -25.78 -1.79 10.91
CA LYS A 225 -25.12 -0.61 10.34
C LYS A 225 -23.94 -0.15 11.21
N GLU A 226 -24.13 -0.13 12.52
CA GLU A 226 -23.14 0.28 13.51
C GLU A 226 -21.92 -0.64 13.51
N GLN A 227 -22.13 -1.95 13.38
CA GLN A 227 -21.03 -2.92 13.28
C GLN A 227 -20.18 -2.67 12.04
N ILE A 228 -20.80 -2.38 10.89
CA ILE A 228 -20.08 -2.07 9.65
C ILE A 228 -19.26 -0.79 9.81
N GLU A 229 -19.83 0.24 10.40
CA GLU A 229 -19.11 1.48 10.68
C GLU A 229 -17.94 1.28 11.66
N GLN A 230 -18.12 0.46 12.70
CA GLN A 230 -17.05 0.09 13.62
C GLN A 230 -15.94 -0.70 12.92
N ILE A 231 -16.29 -1.68 12.08
CA ILE A 231 -15.31 -2.45 11.28
C ILE A 231 -14.54 -1.50 10.35
N MET A 232 -15.23 -0.58 9.68
CA MET A 232 -14.60 0.42 8.81
C MET A 232 -13.60 1.28 9.59
N ARG A 233 -14.02 1.88 10.71
CA ARG A 233 -13.14 2.70 11.56
C ARG A 233 -11.92 1.91 12.05
N HIS A 234 -12.14 0.65 12.44
CA HIS A 234 -11.07 -0.22 12.92
C HIS A 234 -10.03 -0.55 11.84
N LEU A 235 -10.47 -0.93 10.64
CA LEU A 235 -9.57 -1.22 9.51
C LEU A 235 -8.80 0.04 9.06
N VAL A 236 -9.44 1.20 9.08
CA VAL A 236 -8.78 2.49 8.81
C VAL A 236 -7.71 2.80 9.86
N SER A 237 -8.00 2.65 11.16
CA SER A 237 -7.02 2.83 12.23
C SER A 237 -5.83 1.88 12.06
N LEU A 238 -6.07 0.59 11.77
CA LEU A 238 -4.99 -0.36 11.49
C LEU A 238 -4.13 0.06 10.30
N LEU A 239 -4.71 0.52 9.19
CA LEU A 239 -3.94 1.02 8.03
C LEU A 239 -3.13 2.28 8.36
N CYS A 240 -3.66 3.17 9.20
CA CYS A 240 -2.99 4.42 9.56
C CYS A 240 -1.88 4.24 10.61
N GLU A 241 -2.02 3.28 11.53
CA GLU A 241 -1.17 3.16 12.72
C GLU A 241 -0.18 1.99 12.67
N THR A 242 -0.51 0.92 11.94
CA THR A 242 0.35 -0.28 11.87
C THR A 242 1.62 -0.01 11.07
N LYS A 243 2.77 -0.40 11.64
CA LYS A 243 4.09 -0.23 11.02
C LYS A 243 4.61 -1.50 10.36
N HIS A 244 4.18 -2.67 10.82
CA HIS A 244 4.57 -3.94 10.23
C HIS A 244 3.96 -4.11 8.83
N ARG A 245 4.81 -4.22 7.81
CA ARG A 245 4.39 -4.28 6.41
C ARG A 245 3.45 -5.44 6.10
N GLY A 246 3.81 -6.63 6.58
CA GLY A 246 2.97 -7.82 6.38
C GLY A 246 1.61 -7.72 7.07
N ALA A 247 1.43 -6.83 8.06
CA ALA A 247 0.14 -6.64 8.72
C ALA A 247 -0.75 -5.71 7.88
N PHE A 248 -0.32 -4.48 7.60
CA PHE A 248 -1.16 -3.53 6.85
C PHE A 248 -1.44 -3.98 5.40
N GLU A 249 -0.56 -4.76 4.76
CA GLU A 249 -0.84 -5.36 3.45
C GLU A 249 -2.00 -6.38 3.51
N GLN A 250 -2.23 -7.02 4.65
CA GLN A 250 -3.38 -7.92 4.84
C GLN A 250 -4.63 -7.15 5.31
N VAL A 251 -4.47 -6.07 6.08
CA VAL A 251 -5.58 -5.15 6.39
C VAL A 251 -6.18 -4.57 5.11
N TYR A 252 -5.33 -4.21 4.15
CA TYR A 252 -5.75 -3.78 2.80
C TYR A 252 -6.72 -4.76 2.13
N VAL A 253 -6.51 -6.08 2.25
CA VAL A 253 -7.35 -7.09 1.60
C VAL A 253 -8.78 -7.04 2.16
N GLY A 254 -8.91 -7.08 3.49
CA GLY A 254 -10.21 -7.00 4.16
C GLY A 254 -10.91 -5.66 3.94
N PHE A 255 -10.16 -4.56 3.99
CA PHE A 255 -10.69 -3.22 3.74
C PHE A 255 -11.15 -3.03 2.29
N HIS A 256 -10.41 -3.55 1.31
CA HIS A 256 -10.83 -3.52 -0.09
C HIS A 256 -12.13 -4.29 -0.31
N GLN A 257 -12.29 -5.47 0.30
CA GLN A 257 -13.54 -6.25 0.26
C GLN A 257 -14.72 -5.50 0.87
N LEU A 258 -14.50 -4.84 2.01
CA LEU A 258 -15.50 -3.98 2.62
C LEU A 258 -15.91 -2.84 1.68
N CYS A 259 -14.96 -2.06 1.16
CA CYS A 259 -15.28 -0.97 0.22
C CYS A 259 -16.02 -1.47 -1.02
N MET A 260 -15.57 -2.60 -1.61
CA MET A 260 -16.25 -3.27 -2.73
C MET A 260 -17.73 -3.54 -2.44
N ARG A 261 -18.05 -4.06 -1.24
CA ARG A 261 -19.44 -4.28 -0.83
C ARG A 261 -20.19 -2.97 -0.69
N LEU A 262 -19.62 -2.00 0.05
CA LEU A 262 -20.27 -0.73 0.36
C LEU A 262 -20.67 0.04 -0.91
N TRP A 263 -19.83 0.01 -1.94
CA TRP A 263 -20.14 0.65 -3.22
C TRP A 263 -21.37 0.08 -3.94
N GLN A 264 -21.79 -1.14 -3.60
CA GLN A 264 -22.94 -1.82 -4.19
C GLN A 264 -24.23 -1.61 -3.39
N LEU A 265 -24.17 -1.07 -2.17
CA LEU A 265 -25.33 -0.86 -1.31
C LEU A 265 -26.08 0.43 -1.69
N THR A 266 -26.88 0.38 -2.75
CA THR A 266 -27.75 1.49 -3.16
C THR A 266 -28.83 1.78 -2.11
N GLY A 267 -29.17 3.05 -1.88
CA GLY A 267 -30.26 3.43 -0.97
C GLY A 267 -29.92 3.36 0.53
N THR A 268 -28.67 3.06 0.88
CA THR A 268 -28.20 3.06 2.28
C THR A 268 -27.25 4.22 2.53
N THR A 269 -27.15 4.71 3.77
CA THR A 269 -26.10 5.68 4.14
C THR A 269 -24.71 5.03 4.23
N LEU A 270 -24.57 3.72 3.99
CA LEU A 270 -23.31 2.99 4.12
C LEU A 270 -22.44 3.13 2.86
N ASN A 271 -23.04 3.40 1.70
CA ASN A 271 -22.31 3.58 0.45
C ASN A 271 -21.44 4.85 0.40
N ILE A 272 -21.65 5.80 1.32
CA ILE A 272 -20.88 7.04 1.43
C ILE A 272 -19.62 6.85 2.28
N LEU A 273 -19.52 5.80 3.10
CA LEU A 273 -18.37 5.61 4.00
C LEU A 273 -17.03 5.54 3.24
N PRO A 274 -16.92 4.86 2.08
CA PRO A 274 -15.66 4.87 1.32
C PRO A 274 -15.22 6.27 0.86
N ILE A 275 -16.15 7.12 0.40
CA ILE A 275 -15.81 8.48 -0.02
C ILE A 275 -15.50 9.39 1.19
N GLN A 276 -16.20 9.21 2.32
CA GLN A 276 -15.84 9.85 3.60
C GLN A 276 -14.41 9.48 4.01
N CYS A 277 -14.03 8.22 3.88
CA CYS A 277 -12.69 7.76 4.21
C CYS A 277 -11.60 8.42 3.35
N LEU A 278 -11.83 8.60 2.04
CA LEU A 278 -10.91 9.36 1.18
C LEU A 278 -10.78 10.82 1.64
N HIS A 279 -11.91 11.46 1.90
CA HIS A 279 -11.96 12.83 2.38
C HIS A 279 -11.18 12.99 3.68
N ASP A 280 -11.49 12.18 4.68
CA ASP A 280 -10.90 12.23 6.02
C ASP A 280 -9.40 11.93 5.98
N THR A 281 -8.96 11.04 5.09
CA THR A 281 -7.54 10.74 4.88
C THR A 281 -6.81 11.92 4.24
N LEU A 282 -7.40 12.54 3.21
CA LEU A 282 -6.82 13.72 2.54
C LEU A 282 -6.73 14.93 3.49
N ILE A 283 -7.71 15.11 4.36
CA ILE A 283 -7.63 16.11 5.43
C ILE A 283 -6.60 15.71 6.48
N GLY A 284 -6.58 14.43 6.88
CA GLY A 284 -5.62 13.91 7.86
C GLY A 284 -4.16 14.15 7.47
N ILE A 285 -3.80 13.97 6.20
CA ILE A 285 -2.42 14.22 5.72
C ILE A 285 -2.01 15.70 5.75
N THR A 286 -2.95 16.62 5.93
CA THR A 286 -2.63 18.05 6.10
C THR A 286 -2.18 18.39 7.51
N GLY A 287 -2.57 17.58 8.52
CA GLY A 287 -2.31 17.86 9.93
C GLY A 287 -3.01 19.09 10.50
N LEU A 288 -3.87 19.77 9.72
CA LEU A 288 -4.49 21.04 10.11
C LEU A 288 -5.70 20.87 11.05
N ILE A 289 -6.31 19.67 11.07
CA ILE A 289 -7.51 19.38 11.86
C ILE A 289 -7.28 18.27 12.91
N PRO A 290 -7.12 18.62 14.21
CA PRO A 290 -7.28 17.72 15.35
C PRO A 290 -8.56 16.88 15.27
N GLY A 291 -8.43 15.62 15.66
CA GLY A 291 -9.51 14.62 15.57
C GLY A 291 -9.45 13.78 14.29
N TYR A 292 -8.69 14.18 13.27
CA TYR A 292 -8.30 13.28 12.18
C TYR A 292 -7.09 12.46 12.62
N SER A 293 -7.09 11.16 12.25
CA SER A 293 -6.23 10.11 12.81
C SER A 293 -4.76 10.53 12.91
N LYS A 294 -4.09 10.15 14.00
CA LYS A 294 -2.64 10.20 14.17
C LYS A 294 -1.99 9.38 13.07
N LEU A 295 -1.68 10.00 11.93
CA LEU A 295 -1.02 9.31 10.83
C LEU A 295 0.35 8.86 11.30
N CYS A 296 0.68 7.60 11.05
CA CYS A 296 1.97 7.11 11.47
C CYS A 296 3.07 7.80 10.66
N ALA A 297 3.89 8.61 11.34
CA ALA A 297 5.09 9.25 10.81
C ALA A 297 6.14 8.18 10.47
N THR A 298 5.96 7.51 9.33
CA THR A 298 6.99 6.67 8.71
C THR A 298 7.40 7.29 7.38
N ARG A 299 8.64 7.02 6.98
CA ARG A 299 9.23 7.51 5.72
C ARG A 299 8.42 7.16 4.46
N ARG A 300 7.48 6.20 4.54
CA ARG A 300 6.64 5.73 3.42
C ARG A 300 5.13 5.91 3.68
N SER A 301 4.76 6.67 4.70
CA SER A 301 3.36 6.91 5.09
C SER A 301 2.58 5.65 5.52
N ALA A 302 3.29 4.62 6.02
CA ALA A 302 2.72 3.39 6.56
C ALA A 302 1.68 2.74 5.62
N GLY A 303 0.49 2.41 6.11
CA GLY A 303 -0.60 1.85 5.31
C GLY A 303 -1.54 2.89 4.67
N VAL A 304 -1.29 4.20 4.83
CA VAL A 304 -2.11 5.26 4.20
C VAL A 304 -2.18 5.11 2.67
N PRO A 305 -1.07 4.85 1.94
CA PRO A 305 -1.16 4.63 0.50
C PRO A 305 -2.01 3.39 0.14
N PHE A 306 -2.01 2.35 0.98
CA PHE A 306 -2.85 1.16 0.79
C PHE A 306 -4.33 1.47 1.03
N LEU A 307 -4.66 2.28 2.04
CA LEU A 307 -6.02 2.77 2.25
C LEU A 307 -6.55 3.47 1.00
N MET A 308 -5.78 4.43 0.46
CA MET A 308 -6.17 5.17 -0.74
C MET A 308 -6.34 4.25 -1.95
N GLN A 309 -5.42 3.29 -2.13
CA GLN A 309 -5.52 2.27 -3.18
C GLN A 309 -6.77 1.41 -3.02
N ALA A 310 -7.12 0.97 -1.81
CA ALA A 310 -8.25 0.08 -1.57
C ALA A 310 -9.56 0.73 -1.98
N VAL A 311 -9.77 1.99 -1.59
CA VAL A 311 -10.99 2.73 -1.93
C VAL A 311 -11.05 3.02 -3.44
N LEU A 312 -9.98 3.55 -4.02
CA LEU A 312 -9.97 3.95 -5.43
C LEU A 312 -10.04 2.75 -6.39
N SER A 313 -9.40 1.63 -6.06
CA SER A 313 -9.46 0.43 -6.90
C SER A 313 -10.78 -0.33 -6.76
N SER A 314 -11.42 -0.28 -5.59
CA SER A 314 -12.73 -0.92 -5.39
C SER A 314 -13.86 -0.18 -6.09
N SER A 315 -13.76 1.14 -6.28
CA SER A 315 -14.80 1.92 -6.97
C SER A 315 -14.92 1.55 -8.46
N LEU A 316 -13.80 1.21 -9.12
CA LEU A 316 -13.74 0.90 -10.55
C LEU A 316 -14.47 -0.37 -10.97
N LYS A 317 -14.66 -1.31 -10.04
CA LYS A 317 -15.35 -2.57 -10.33
C LYS A 317 -16.87 -2.44 -10.29
N THR A 318 -17.39 -1.26 -9.95
CA THR A 318 -18.84 -1.01 -10.03
C THR A 318 -19.19 -0.42 -11.39
N ARG A 319 -20.37 -0.77 -11.94
CA ARG A 319 -20.82 -0.41 -13.30
C ARG A 319 -21.15 1.08 -13.49
N ASP A 320 -20.70 1.94 -12.57
CA ASP A 320 -21.02 3.36 -12.52
C ASP A 320 -19.82 4.20 -12.97
N TYR A 321 -19.91 4.72 -14.19
CA TYR A 321 -18.87 5.53 -14.82
C TYR A 321 -18.57 6.83 -14.06
N SER A 322 -19.50 7.32 -13.24
CA SER A 322 -19.27 8.51 -12.40
C SER A 322 -18.13 8.30 -11.38
N LYS A 323 -17.84 7.05 -11.01
CA LYS A 323 -16.83 6.72 -9.99
C LYS A 323 -15.39 6.78 -10.49
N GLY A 324 -15.18 6.88 -11.82
CA GLY A 324 -13.88 7.27 -12.39
C GLY A 324 -13.49 8.70 -12.01
N GLN A 325 -14.48 9.58 -11.78
CA GLN A 325 -14.24 10.95 -11.33
C GLN A 325 -13.58 10.98 -9.95
N PHE A 326 -13.86 10.01 -9.08
CA PHE A 326 -13.23 9.93 -7.75
C PHE A 326 -11.71 9.82 -7.85
N PHE A 327 -11.23 8.93 -8.72
CA PHE A 327 -9.80 8.79 -8.97
C PHE A 327 -9.20 10.09 -9.51
N HIS A 328 -9.85 10.71 -10.51
CA HIS A 328 -9.35 11.93 -11.12
C HIS A 328 -9.28 13.12 -10.15
N SER A 329 -10.30 13.31 -9.30
CA SER A 329 -10.29 14.35 -8.28
C SER A 329 -9.20 14.11 -7.24
N VAL A 330 -9.05 12.88 -6.73
CA VAL A 330 -7.99 12.56 -5.76
C VAL A 330 -6.60 12.76 -6.36
N MET A 331 -6.36 12.35 -7.62
CA MET A 331 -5.07 12.60 -8.29
C MET A 331 -4.77 14.10 -8.40
N LYS A 332 -5.75 14.92 -8.81
CA LYS A 332 -5.58 16.38 -8.91
C LYS A 332 -5.26 17.00 -7.55
N ILE A 333 -6.00 16.62 -6.50
CA ILE A 333 -5.77 17.11 -5.13
C ILE A 333 -4.34 16.79 -4.67
N LEU A 334 -3.92 15.52 -4.78
CA LEU A 334 -2.59 15.10 -4.37
C LEU A 334 -1.49 15.84 -5.14
N LEU A 335 -1.65 16.00 -6.46
CA LEU A 335 -0.71 16.76 -7.28
C LEU A 335 -0.62 18.23 -6.84
N GLN A 336 -1.74 18.88 -6.52
CA GLN A 336 -1.74 20.26 -6.03
C GLN A 336 -1.11 20.38 -4.63
N PHE A 337 -1.35 19.41 -3.73
CA PHE A 337 -0.71 19.38 -2.41
C PHE A 337 0.81 19.29 -2.49
N THR A 338 1.37 18.67 -3.54
CA THR A 338 2.83 18.65 -3.74
C THR A 338 3.44 20.00 -4.14
N LYS A 339 2.61 21.00 -4.45
CA LYS A 339 3.04 22.35 -4.86
C LYS A 339 3.07 23.37 -3.71
N PHE A 340 2.71 22.98 -2.49
CA PHE A 340 2.83 23.89 -1.35
C PHE A 340 4.30 24.26 -1.07
N GLU A 341 4.55 25.54 -0.81
CA GLU A 341 5.91 26.08 -0.59
C GLU A 341 6.10 26.60 0.84
N ASP A 342 5.04 27.12 1.45
CA ASP A 342 5.01 27.75 2.76
C ASP A 342 3.71 27.44 3.51
N THR A 343 3.59 27.90 4.75
CA THR A 343 2.38 27.74 5.57
C THR A 343 1.41 28.91 5.47
N VAL A 344 1.70 29.93 4.64
CA VAL A 344 0.88 31.15 4.52
C VAL A 344 -0.47 30.79 3.90
N ASP A 345 -1.58 31.15 4.55
CA ASP A 345 -2.94 30.82 4.09
C ASP A 345 -3.13 29.34 3.70
N LEU A 346 -2.38 28.44 4.35
CA LEU A 346 -2.33 27.02 3.97
C LEU A 346 -3.72 26.38 4.05
N TRP A 347 -4.51 26.74 5.05
CA TRP A 347 -5.88 26.24 5.17
C TRP A 347 -6.79 26.70 4.03
N GLU A 348 -6.73 27.98 3.63
CA GLU A 348 -7.51 28.50 2.50
C GLU A 348 -7.14 27.78 1.21
N ARG A 349 -5.84 27.59 0.96
CA ARG A 349 -5.37 26.81 -0.21
C ARG A 349 -5.85 25.36 -0.17
N VAL A 350 -5.80 24.70 0.99
CA VAL A 350 -6.34 23.35 1.16
C VAL A 350 -7.84 23.32 0.87
N LYS A 351 -8.61 24.30 1.37
CA LYS A 351 -10.05 24.40 1.09
C LYS A 351 -10.35 24.56 -0.39
N CYS A 352 -9.67 25.47 -1.08
CA CYS A 352 -9.86 25.67 -2.52
C CYS A 352 -9.61 24.37 -3.28
N ILE A 353 -8.48 23.70 -3.00
CA ILE A 353 -8.11 22.43 -3.65
C ILE A 353 -9.11 21.30 -3.33
N MET A 354 -9.58 21.22 -2.08
CA MET A 354 -10.44 20.14 -1.63
C MET A 354 -11.90 20.31 -2.04
N TYR A 355 -12.44 21.54 -2.13
CA TYR A 355 -13.90 21.75 -2.15
C TYR A 355 -14.47 22.57 -3.31
N GLU A 356 -13.69 23.35 -4.05
CA GLU A 356 -14.26 24.23 -5.10
C GLU A 356 -14.74 23.44 -6.33
N ASP A 357 -13.88 22.63 -6.93
CA ASP A 357 -14.20 21.85 -8.14
C ASP A 357 -13.86 20.36 -7.96
N SER A 358 -14.39 19.77 -6.89
CA SER A 358 -13.99 18.45 -6.41
C SER A 358 -15.18 17.60 -6.00
N ILE A 359 -14.99 16.28 -5.98
CA ILE A 359 -15.98 15.32 -5.49
C ILE A 359 -16.37 15.55 -4.03
N PHE A 360 -15.62 16.37 -3.29
CA PHE A 360 -15.83 16.65 -1.87
C PHE A 360 -16.57 17.96 -1.61
N SER A 361 -17.05 18.70 -2.61
CA SER A 361 -17.71 20.00 -2.40
C SER A 361 -18.83 19.97 -1.35
N TYR A 362 -19.56 18.85 -1.23
CA TYR A 362 -20.62 18.69 -0.23
C TYR A 362 -20.13 18.55 1.23
N TYR A 363 -18.85 18.22 1.45
CA TYR A 363 -18.25 18.14 2.79
C TYR A 363 -17.80 19.51 3.34
N LYS A 364 -17.81 20.55 2.51
CA LYS A 364 -17.31 21.89 2.86
C LYS A 364 -17.90 22.40 4.18
N HIS A 365 -19.22 22.39 4.30
CA HIS A 365 -19.93 22.87 5.49
C HIS A 365 -19.66 22.05 6.77
N ILE A 366 -19.41 20.74 6.63
CA ILE A 366 -19.10 19.86 7.76
C ILE A 366 -17.74 20.23 8.38
N ILE A 367 -16.81 20.69 7.55
CA ILE A 367 -15.47 21.06 7.98
C ILE A 367 -15.41 22.49 8.49
N GLU A 368 -16.16 23.42 7.88
CA GLU A 368 -16.31 24.80 8.35
C GLU A 368 -16.82 24.84 9.80
N SER A 369 -17.92 24.11 10.09
CA SER A 369 -18.48 24.02 11.45
C SER A 369 -17.50 23.44 12.48
N LYS A 370 -16.67 22.46 12.11
CA LYS A 370 -15.62 21.91 13.00
C LYS A 370 -14.51 22.91 13.30
N MET A 371 -14.24 23.85 12.40
CA MET A 371 -13.20 24.87 12.62
C MET A 371 -13.73 26.09 13.36
N GLU A 372 -14.98 26.49 13.12
CA GLU A 372 -15.66 27.54 13.89
C GLU A 372 -15.74 27.18 15.38
N ASN A 373 -16.16 25.95 15.70
CA ASN A 373 -16.20 25.44 17.08
C ASN A 373 -14.82 25.34 17.76
N ARG A 374 -13.71 25.43 17.01
CA ARG A 374 -12.35 25.35 17.55
C ARG A 374 -11.86 26.68 18.11
N ASN A 375 -12.23 27.79 17.46
CA ASN A 375 -11.79 29.12 17.88
C ASN A 375 -12.22 29.46 19.33
N GLU A 376 -13.12 28.66 19.91
CA GLU A 376 -13.61 28.80 21.27
C GLU A 376 -12.83 27.99 22.34
N TYR A 377 -12.02 26.95 21.99
CA TYR A 377 -11.55 25.99 23.02
C TYR A 377 -10.07 25.53 23.01
N HIS A 378 -9.24 25.75 21.98
CA HIS A 378 -7.85 25.23 21.97
C HIS A 378 -6.77 26.23 21.49
N ASN A 379 -5.93 26.70 22.42
CA ASN A 379 -4.72 27.52 22.20
C ASN A 379 -3.44 26.67 21.98
N GLY A 380 -3.54 25.48 21.39
CA GLY A 380 -2.36 24.68 21.03
C GLY A 380 -1.85 25.06 19.64
N GLU A 381 -0.58 25.48 19.51
CA GLU A 381 0.04 25.77 18.20
C GLU A 381 -0.06 24.54 17.29
N ILE A 382 -0.86 24.65 16.23
CA ILE A 382 -0.91 23.66 15.15
C ILE A 382 0.41 23.79 14.39
N LYS A 383 1.30 22.83 14.57
CA LYS A 383 2.55 22.76 13.80
C LYS A 383 2.25 22.24 12.40
N ALA A 384 1.72 23.10 11.54
CA ALA A 384 1.52 22.79 10.13
C ALA A 384 2.88 22.55 9.47
N ASP A 385 3.10 21.35 8.92
CA ASP A 385 4.34 21.00 8.23
C ASP A 385 4.06 20.67 6.76
N VAL A 386 4.30 21.64 5.88
CA VAL A 386 4.22 21.48 4.42
C VAL A 386 5.05 20.29 3.94
N THR A 387 6.18 20.01 4.59
CA THR A 387 7.06 18.88 4.28
C THR A 387 6.31 17.57 4.42
N GLU A 388 5.55 17.42 5.50
CA GLU A 388 4.75 16.22 5.78
C GLU A 388 3.66 16.05 4.73
N ILE A 389 2.90 17.11 4.42
CA ILE A 389 1.85 17.10 3.38
C ILE A 389 2.42 16.62 2.03
N LYS A 390 3.53 17.23 1.58
CA LYS A 390 4.18 16.87 0.31
C LYS A 390 4.68 15.43 0.32
N THR A 391 5.28 14.99 1.43
CA THR A 391 5.80 13.63 1.59
C THR A 391 4.69 12.60 1.52
N HIS A 392 3.57 12.82 2.22
CA HIS A 392 2.39 11.96 2.14
C HIS A 392 1.80 11.94 0.73
N SER A 393 1.60 13.10 0.10
CA SER A 393 1.06 13.19 -1.25
C SER A 393 1.91 12.43 -2.27
N MET A 394 3.23 12.62 -2.25
CA MET A 394 4.15 11.91 -3.15
C MET A 394 4.14 10.39 -2.90
N ASN A 395 4.07 9.95 -1.64
CA ASN A 395 4.01 8.53 -1.30
C ASN A 395 2.69 7.87 -1.71
N ILE A 396 1.57 8.60 -1.59
CA ILE A 396 0.26 8.14 -2.09
C ILE A 396 0.28 8.08 -3.61
N LEU A 397 0.70 9.15 -4.30
CA LEU A 397 0.86 9.19 -5.76
C LEU A 397 1.70 8.01 -6.25
N ARG A 398 2.85 7.77 -5.60
CA ARG A 398 3.72 6.63 -5.90
C ARG A 398 2.97 5.30 -5.84
N ALA A 399 2.16 5.07 -4.81
CA ALA A 399 1.40 3.85 -4.68
C ALA A 399 0.33 3.73 -5.78
N LEU A 400 -0.38 4.82 -6.10
CA LEU A 400 -1.37 4.85 -7.19
C LEU A 400 -0.72 4.53 -8.54
N PHE A 401 0.42 5.17 -8.87
CA PHE A 401 1.18 4.88 -10.09
C PHE A 401 1.68 3.43 -10.17
N ARG A 402 1.88 2.73 -9.05
CA ARG A 402 2.27 1.30 -9.05
C ARG A 402 1.10 0.33 -9.06
N HIS A 403 -0.12 0.78 -8.79
CA HIS A 403 -1.26 -0.11 -8.65
C HIS A 403 -1.65 -0.69 -10.02
N SER A 404 -1.75 -2.03 -10.13
CA SER A 404 -1.99 -2.70 -11.42
C SER A 404 -3.36 -2.35 -12.00
N GLN A 405 -4.41 -2.36 -11.17
CA GLN A 405 -5.80 -2.09 -11.59
C GLN A 405 -6.07 -0.61 -11.94
N LEU A 406 -5.18 0.33 -11.55
CA LEU A 406 -5.33 1.76 -11.86
C LEU A 406 -4.54 2.16 -13.12
N GLY A 407 -3.93 1.18 -13.81
CA GLY A 407 -2.92 1.40 -14.84
C GLY A 407 -3.36 2.29 -16.00
N ASP A 408 -4.61 2.18 -16.45
CA ASP A 408 -5.12 3.01 -17.54
C ASP A 408 -5.44 4.44 -17.09
N LEU A 409 -5.99 4.61 -15.89
CA LEU A 409 -6.36 5.93 -15.37
C LEU A 409 -5.15 6.79 -15.02
N VAL A 410 -4.06 6.19 -14.52
CA VAL A 410 -2.84 6.92 -14.17
C VAL A 410 -2.10 7.47 -15.40
N LYS A 411 -2.35 6.96 -16.62
CA LYS A 411 -1.64 7.37 -17.85
C LYS A 411 -1.70 8.88 -18.07
N ASN A 412 -2.86 9.48 -17.80
CA ASN A 412 -3.12 10.91 -18.00
C ASN A 412 -2.34 11.80 -17.02
N TYR A 413 -1.74 11.23 -15.98
CA TYR A 413 -1.03 11.97 -14.92
C TYR A 413 0.46 11.64 -14.85
N ILE A 414 0.97 10.80 -15.76
CA ILE A 414 2.40 10.40 -15.74
C ILE A 414 3.31 11.61 -15.89
N ALA A 415 2.99 12.52 -16.81
CA ALA A 415 3.76 13.74 -17.03
C ALA A 415 3.79 14.61 -15.76
N ASP A 416 2.63 14.86 -15.15
CA ASP A 416 2.52 15.63 -13.91
C ASP A 416 3.30 14.97 -12.77
N GLY A 417 3.21 13.65 -12.64
CA GLY A 417 3.95 12.89 -11.63
C GLY A 417 5.47 13.00 -11.80
N LEU A 418 5.97 12.98 -13.03
CA LEU A 418 7.39 13.18 -13.33
C LEU A 418 7.84 14.59 -12.98
N ILE A 419 7.06 15.61 -13.37
CA ILE A 419 7.34 17.02 -13.03
C ILE A 419 7.39 17.20 -11.51
N VAL A 420 6.43 16.63 -10.78
CA VAL A 420 6.40 16.65 -9.31
C VAL A 420 7.66 16.02 -8.74
N ALA A 421 8.08 14.86 -9.24
CA ALA A 421 9.30 14.22 -8.77
C ALA A 421 10.52 15.11 -9.04
N PHE A 422 10.70 15.61 -10.27
CA PHE A 422 11.83 16.47 -10.64
C PHE A 422 11.93 17.72 -9.78
N LYS A 423 10.82 18.44 -9.56
CA LYS A 423 10.79 19.65 -8.72
C LYS A 423 11.17 19.39 -7.26
N ASN A 424 10.93 18.18 -6.75
CA ASN A 424 11.19 17.81 -5.36
C ASN A 424 12.51 17.04 -5.15
N TYR A 425 13.27 16.74 -6.21
CA TYR A 425 14.59 16.10 -6.10
C TYR A 425 15.61 16.96 -5.35
N ASP A 426 15.49 18.28 -5.48
CA ASP A 426 16.35 19.26 -4.82
C ASP A 426 15.64 20.00 -3.67
N SER A 427 14.56 19.43 -3.14
CA SER A 427 13.86 19.97 -1.97
C SER A 427 14.80 20.14 -0.77
N LYS A 428 14.49 21.10 0.11
CA LYS A 428 15.33 21.46 1.28
C LYS A 428 15.44 20.29 2.26
N THR A 429 14.37 19.52 2.44
CA THR A 429 14.36 18.43 3.43
C THR A 429 14.72 17.08 2.80
N TRP A 430 15.32 16.20 3.60
CA TRP A 430 15.60 14.84 3.18
C TRP A 430 14.33 14.02 2.88
N ALA A 431 13.25 14.26 3.63
CA ALA A 431 11.99 13.52 3.49
C ALA A 431 11.36 13.73 2.11
N GLU A 432 11.31 14.98 1.63
CA GLU A 432 10.79 15.31 0.30
C GLU A 432 11.64 14.68 -0.80
N ARG A 433 12.97 14.81 -0.72
CA ARG A 433 13.90 14.21 -1.71
C ARG A 433 13.74 12.70 -1.77
N ASN A 434 13.56 12.04 -0.63
CA ASN A 434 13.33 10.60 -0.57
C ASN A 434 12.00 10.21 -1.23
N ALA A 435 10.91 10.93 -0.91
CA ALA A 435 9.59 10.68 -1.50
C ALA A 435 9.59 10.91 -3.02
N ALA A 436 10.26 11.96 -3.50
CA ALA A 436 10.46 12.27 -4.91
C ALA A 436 11.22 11.14 -5.64
N THR A 437 12.31 10.66 -5.05
CA THR A 437 13.11 9.54 -5.60
C THR A 437 12.27 8.26 -5.73
N LEU A 438 11.47 7.95 -4.71
CA LEU A 438 10.59 6.79 -4.70
C LEU A 438 9.45 6.93 -5.73
N LEU A 439 8.89 8.13 -5.90
CA LEU A 439 7.88 8.45 -6.91
C LEU A 439 8.45 8.32 -8.33
N PHE A 440 9.61 8.90 -8.60
CA PHE A 440 10.30 8.77 -9.88
C PHE A 440 10.56 7.30 -10.23
N SER A 441 11.09 6.52 -9.29
CA SER A 441 11.35 5.10 -9.50
C SER A 441 10.08 4.32 -9.87
N ALA A 442 8.94 4.65 -9.26
CA ALA A 442 7.65 4.05 -9.61
C ALA A 442 7.18 4.42 -11.01
N LEU A 443 7.37 5.68 -11.42
CA LEU A 443 7.01 6.18 -12.75
C LEU A 443 7.89 5.57 -13.84
N ILE A 444 9.20 5.43 -13.62
CA ILE A 444 10.10 4.74 -14.54
C ILE A 444 9.63 3.31 -14.79
N VAL A 445 9.30 2.56 -13.73
CA VAL A 445 8.76 1.20 -13.87
C VAL A 445 7.39 1.19 -14.56
N ARG A 446 6.56 2.22 -14.37
CA ARG A 446 5.26 2.31 -15.05
C ARG A 446 5.40 2.60 -16.56
N ILE A 447 6.37 3.43 -16.94
CA ILE A 447 6.58 3.84 -18.34
C ILE A 447 7.33 2.77 -19.12
N PHE A 448 8.41 2.22 -18.53
CA PHE A 448 9.36 1.33 -19.19
C PHE A 448 9.30 -0.11 -18.69
N GLY A 449 8.36 -0.45 -17.81
CA GLY A 449 8.27 -1.78 -17.22
C GLY A 449 9.35 -2.09 -16.18
N VAL A 450 9.27 -3.28 -15.58
CA VAL A 450 10.27 -3.77 -14.64
C VAL A 450 11.54 -4.14 -15.41
N GLN A 451 12.68 -3.62 -14.97
CA GLN A 451 13.98 -3.97 -15.52
C GLN A 451 14.25 -5.46 -15.26
N ARG A 452 14.49 -6.23 -16.33
CA ARG A 452 14.67 -7.69 -16.25
C ARG A 452 16.12 -8.11 -15.98
N THR A 453 17.07 -7.21 -16.19
CA THR A 453 18.51 -7.43 -16.02
C THR A 453 19.04 -6.64 -14.83
N LYS A 454 20.10 -7.12 -14.18
CA LYS A 454 20.84 -6.32 -13.18
C LYS A 454 21.68 -5.22 -13.84
N ASP A 455 21.93 -5.34 -15.13
CA ASP A 455 22.67 -4.37 -15.92
C ASP A 455 21.80 -3.14 -16.20
N HIS A 456 22.14 -2.02 -15.54
CA HIS A 456 21.46 -0.74 -15.73
C HIS A 456 21.97 0.03 -16.96
N ILE A 457 22.98 -0.47 -17.65
CA ILE A 457 23.61 0.13 -18.83
C ILE A 457 23.00 -0.48 -20.09
N ASN A 458 23.00 -1.81 -20.20
CA ASN A 458 22.44 -2.52 -21.36
C ASN A 458 20.96 -2.86 -21.13
N LEU A 459 20.10 -1.86 -21.33
CA LEU A 459 18.64 -2.03 -21.22
C LEU A 459 18.10 -2.81 -22.43
N THR A 460 17.14 -3.70 -22.18
CA THR A 460 16.41 -4.39 -23.26
C THR A 460 15.48 -3.41 -23.99
N THR A 461 15.15 -3.69 -25.25
CA THR A 461 14.19 -2.88 -26.04
C THR A 461 12.85 -2.71 -25.32
N CYS A 462 12.38 -3.75 -24.62
CA CYS A 462 11.17 -3.71 -23.80
C CYS A 462 11.22 -2.73 -22.61
N ASN A 463 12.41 -2.26 -22.22
CA ASN A 463 12.63 -1.27 -21.16
C ASN A 463 13.01 0.12 -21.69
N THR A 464 12.78 0.36 -22.98
CA THR A 464 13.12 1.61 -23.66
C THR A 464 11.99 2.02 -24.62
N MET A 465 11.94 3.29 -25.04
CA MET A 465 11.01 3.75 -26.09
C MET A 465 11.65 4.88 -26.92
N THR A 466 11.14 5.14 -28.13
CA THR A 466 11.65 6.28 -28.92
C THR A 466 11.33 7.61 -28.23
N GLY A 467 12.22 8.59 -28.38
CA GLY A 467 11.98 9.94 -27.88
C GLY A 467 10.70 10.57 -28.44
N ARG A 468 10.42 10.34 -29.74
CA ARG A 468 9.16 10.74 -30.39
C ARG A 468 7.94 10.23 -29.64
N LEU A 469 7.82 8.91 -29.47
CA LEU A 469 6.65 8.31 -28.82
C LEU A 469 6.53 8.81 -27.37
N PHE A 470 7.66 8.96 -26.67
CA PHE A 470 7.67 9.47 -25.30
C PHE A 470 7.12 10.91 -25.21
N PHE A 471 7.63 11.83 -26.03
CA PHE A 471 7.23 13.23 -25.97
C PHE A 471 5.88 13.52 -26.63
N GLU A 472 5.45 12.74 -27.63
CA GLU A 472 4.07 12.78 -28.14
C GLU A 472 3.07 12.32 -27.08
N LYS A 473 3.42 11.29 -26.32
CA LYS A 473 2.57 10.79 -25.23
C LYS A 473 2.55 11.71 -24.01
N TYR A 474 3.63 12.45 -23.77
CA TYR A 474 3.79 13.34 -22.61
C TYR A 474 4.29 14.74 -23.03
N PRO A 475 3.46 15.52 -23.75
CA PRO A 475 3.89 16.75 -24.43
C PRO A 475 4.39 17.86 -23.48
N SER A 476 3.92 17.89 -22.24
CA SER A 476 4.35 18.88 -21.24
C SER A 476 5.77 18.64 -20.70
N LEU A 477 6.34 17.44 -20.88
CA LEU A 477 7.65 17.11 -20.32
C LEU A 477 8.80 17.76 -21.08
N LEU A 478 8.72 17.87 -22.40
CA LEU A 478 9.82 18.40 -23.19
C LEU A 478 10.11 19.88 -22.86
N PRO A 479 9.12 20.81 -22.87
CA PRO A 479 9.36 22.20 -22.48
C PRO A 479 9.92 22.31 -21.06
N PHE A 480 9.40 21.51 -20.12
CA PHE A 480 9.88 21.48 -18.74
C PHE A 480 11.35 21.01 -18.64
N ILE A 481 11.71 19.93 -19.33
CA ILE A 481 13.08 19.39 -19.35
C ILE A 481 14.06 20.41 -19.96
N LEU A 482 13.69 21.07 -21.06
CA LEU A 482 14.52 22.09 -21.68
C LEU A 482 14.80 23.26 -20.70
N ASP A 483 13.78 23.73 -19.99
CA ASP A 483 13.91 24.80 -19.00
C ASP A 483 14.83 24.42 -17.82
N GLU A 484 14.65 23.21 -17.28
CA GLU A 484 15.50 22.70 -16.18
C GLU A 484 16.98 22.55 -16.62
N LEU A 485 17.23 22.07 -17.84
CA LEU A 485 18.58 21.92 -18.38
C LEU A 485 19.23 23.28 -18.67
N ARG A 486 18.49 24.24 -19.26
CA ARG A 486 18.97 25.62 -19.46
C ARG A 486 19.36 26.26 -18.12
N THR A 487 18.49 26.16 -17.12
CA THR A 487 18.74 26.66 -15.76
C THR A 487 19.99 26.02 -15.14
N PHE A 488 20.17 24.71 -15.32
CA PHE A 488 21.35 24.00 -14.83
C PHE A 488 22.64 24.52 -15.49
N ILE A 489 22.62 24.70 -16.80
CA ILE A 489 23.78 25.14 -17.58
C ILE A 489 24.17 26.59 -17.24
N SER A 490 23.20 27.46 -16.94
CA SER A 490 23.45 28.86 -16.59
C SER A 490 23.92 29.06 -15.14
N THR A 491 23.71 28.09 -14.26
CA THR A 491 24.11 28.17 -12.85
C THR A 491 25.57 27.72 -12.68
N ASN A 492 26.38 28.48 -11.93
CA ASN A 492 27.79 28.15 -11.69
C ASN A 492 27.99 26.77 -11.04
N ASP A 493 29.13 26.14 -11.36
CA ASP A 493 29.55 24.74 -11.11
C ASP A 493 29.69 24.31 -9.62
N THR A 494 28.99 24.94 -8.67
CA THR A 494 29.13 24.60 -7.24
C THR A 494 27.95 23.83 -6.66
N MET A 495 26.77 23.86 -7.30
CA MET A 495 25.56 23.25 -6.75
C MET A 495 25.24 21.90 -7.41
N ILE A 496 25.18 20.83 -6.60
CA ILE A 496 24.74 19.51 -7.06
C ILE A 496 23.23 19.57 -7.34
N LYS A 497 22.84 19.24 -8.57
CA LYS A 497 21.46 19.26 -9.06
C LYS A 497 20.98 17.83 -9.33
N SER A 498 20.29 17.24 -8.36
CA SER A 498 19.83 15.85 -8.41
C SER A 498 18.65 15.67 -9.38
N ASN A 499 17.86 16.73 -9.59
CA ASN A 499 16.81 16.80 -10.59
C ASN A 499 17.35 16.51 -12.02
N VAL A 500 18.49 17.09 -12.39
CA VAL A 500 19.13 16.92 -13.70
C VAL A 500 19.61 15.48 -13.87
N GLN A 501 20.17 14.87 -12.82
CA GLN A 501 20.54 13.46 -12.89
C GLN A 501 19.33 12.56 -13.15
N ALA A 502 18.18 12.85 -12.52
CA ALA A 502 16.94 12.11 -12.78
C ALA A 502 16.43 12.31 -14.21
N ILE A 503 16.53 13.53 -14.74
CA ILE A 503 16.19 13.84 -16.14
C ILE A 503 17.10 13.07 -17.10
N LEU A 504 18.43 13.13 -16.91
CA LEU A 504 19.38 12.42 -17.76
C LEU A 504 19.18 10.90 -17.67
N LEU A 505 18.88 10.38 -16.48
CA LEU A 505 18.53 8.97 -16.30
C LEU A 505 17.26 8.57 -17.07
N LEU A 506 16.23 9.42 -17.07
CA LEU A 506 15.03 9.22 -17.89
C LEU A 506 15.39 9.21 -19.38
N LEU A 507 16.14 10.20 -19.85
CA LEU A 507 16.55 10.34 -21.26
C LEU A 507 17.42 9.16 -21.72
N SER A 508 18.27 8.61 -20.85
CA SER A 508 19.09 7.43 -21.14
C SER A 508 18.29 6.14 -21.38
N ARG A 509 16.98 6.14 -21.11
CA ARG A 509 16.05 5.02 -21.41
C ARG A 509 15.33 5.18 -22.74
N LEU A 510 15.63 6.25 -23.48
CA LEU A 510 15.15 6.41 -24.83
C LEU A 510 16.06 5.64 -25.81
N TYR A 511 15.61 5.46 -27.05
CA TYR A 511 16.45 4.92 -28.13
C TYR A 511 16.23 5.67 -29.46
N ILE A 512 17.19 5.49 -30.37
CA ILE A 512 17.30 6.16 -31.67
C ILE A 512 16.08 5.87 -32.56
N ASN A 513 15.61 6.88 -33.28
CA ASN A 513 14.52 6.74 -34.26
C ASN A 513 15.09 6.67 -35.69
N ASN A 514 14.74 5.62 -36.45
CA ASN A 514 15.18 5.46 -37.84
C ASN A 514 14.24 6.16 -38.86
N SER A 515 13.17 6.84 -38.42
CA SER A 515 12.21 7.48 -39.33
C SER A 515 12.56 8.95 -39.62
N HIS A 516 12.84 9.27 -40.89
CA HIS A 516 13.02 10.64 -41.39
C HIS A 516 11.70 11.42 -41.45
N GLU A 517 11.29 12.08 -40.36
CA GLU A 517 10.19 13.07 -40.40
C GLU A 517 10.61 14.37 -39.70
N ALA A 518 10.43 15.50 -40.40
CA ALA A 518 11.09 16.78 -40.12
C ALA A 518 10.55 17.57 -38.91
N ASP A 519 9.32 17.29 -38.43
CA ASP A 519 8.64 18.14 -37.44
C ASP A 519 9.19 18.02 -36.00
N ILE A 520 9.92 16.95 -35.68
CA ILE A 520 10.49 16.70 -34.34
C ILE A 520 12.00 16.97 -34.29
N THR A 521 12.62 17.14 -35.46
CA THR A 521 14.08 17.30 -35.60
C THR A 521 14.59 18.51 -34.82
N TRP A 522 13.93 19.67 -34.94
CA TRP A 522 14.38 20.92 -34.29
C TRP A 522 14.33 20.86 -32.75
N LYS A 523 13.33 20.18 -32.17
CA LYS A 523 13.19 20.00 -30.71
C LYS A 523 14.25 19.06 -30.14
N THR A 524 14.66 18.08 -30.93
CA THR A 524 15.70 17.12 -30.58
C THR A 524 17.08 17.78 -30.62
N ASP A 525 17.31 18.69 -31.57
CA ASP A 525 18.57 19.43 -31.71
C ASP A 525 18.87 20.32 -30.50
N GLU A 526 17.87 21.06 -30.02
CA GLU A 526 18.04 21.89 -28.82
C GLU A 526 18.33 21.03 -27.58
N LEU A 527 17.52 19.98 -27.37
CA LEU A 527 17.71 19.06 -26.25
C LEU A 527 19.09 18.42 -26.27
N ARG A 528 19.54 17.98 -27.47
CA ARG A 528 20.88 17.43 -27.69
C ARG A 528 21.97 18.43 -27.28
N ASN A 529 21.86 19.69 -27.71
CA ASN A 529 22.83 20.72 -27.38
C ASN A 529 22.90 21.01 -25.87
N LEU A 530 21.77 21.01 -25.18
CA LEU A 530 21.74 21.16 -23.72
C LEU A 530 22.37 19.95 -23.01
N VAL A 531 22.05 18.73 -23.43
CA VAL A 531 22.65 17.50 -22.88
C VAL A 531 24.17 17.45 -23.12
N LEU A 532 24.65 17.89 -24.28
CA LEU A 532 26.08 18.06 -24.56
C LEU A 532 26.75 18.94 -23.50
N GLN A 533 26.14 20.07 -23.16
CA GLN A 533 26.68 21.00 -22.16
C GLN A 533 26.66 20.45 -20.72
N CYS A 534 25.89 19.41 -20.41
CA CYS A 534 25.95 18.75 -19.10
C CYS A 534 27.30 18.04 -18.84
N ALA A 535 28.14 17.84 -19.87
CA ALA A 535 29.50 17.31 -19.74
C ALA A 535 30.40 18.12 -18.80
N LYS A 536 30.15 19.43 -18.66
CA LYS A 536 30.95 20.33 -17.82
C LYS A 536 30.77 20.13 -16.32
N SER A 537 29.73 19.40 -15.91
CA SER A 537 29.35 19.26 -14.50
C SER A 537 30.52 18.81 -13.63
N PRO A 538 30.70 19.35 -12.42
CA PRO A 538 31.70 18.87 -11.47
C PRO A 538 31.40 17.44 -10.96
N VAL A 539 30.14 17.00 -11.05
CA VAL A 539 29.70 15.69 -10.55
C VAL A 539 29.89 14.62 -11.61
N TYR A 540 30.73 13.61 -11.32
CA TYR A 540 30.99 12.48 -12.22
C TYR A 540 29.70 11.80 -12.71
N GLN A 541 28.77 11.51 -11.80
CA GLN A 541 27.52 10.82 -12.14
C GLN A 541 26.68 11.59 -13.16
N THR A 542 26.68 12.93 -13.10
CA THR A 542 25.99 13.77 -14.07
C THR A 542 26.64 13.66 -15.45
N ARG A 543 27.98 13.64 -15.52
CA ARG A 543 28.72 13.47 -16.78
C ARG A 543 28.46 12.09 -17.41
N GLU A 544 28.46 11.03 -16.61
CA GLU A 544 28.17 9.66 -17.07
C GLU A 544 26.74 9.54 -17.61
N LEU A 545 25.75 10.07 -16.89
CA LEU A 545 24.37 10.07 -17.36
C LEU A 545 24.16 10.97 -18.59
N ALA A 546 24.88 12.09 -18.71
CA ALA A 546 24.83 12.96 -19.88
C ALA A 546 25.35 12.24 -21.13
N ALA A 547 26.45 11.49 -21.00
CA ALA A 547 26.98 10.66 -22.09
C ALA A 547 25.95 9.63 -22.57
N ARG A 548 25.27 8.97 -21.63
CA ARG A 548 24.24 7.97 -21.95
C ARG A 548 22.96 8.57 -22.51
N ALA A 549 22.55 9.73 -22.00
CA ALA A 549 21.38 10.46 -22.47
C ALA A 549 21.59 11.08 -23.85
N LEU A 550 22.84 11.32 -24.27
CA LEU A 550 23.16 11.86 -25.59
C LEU A 550 22.86 10.84 -26.70
N VAL A 551 23.25 9.58 -26.50
CA VAL A 551 23.10 8.48 -27.47
C VAL A 551 21.71 8.42 -28.12
N PRO A 552 20.59 8.36 -27.38
CA PRO A 552 19.27 8.26 -27.98
C PRO A 552 18.74 9.54 -28.62
N LEU A 553 19.46 10.66 -28.52
CA LEU A 553 19.13 11.93 -29.16
C LEU A 553 19.83 12.10 -30.52
N LEU A 554 20.64 11.11 -30.91
CA LEU A 554 21.32 11.08 -32.20
C LEU A 554 20.51 10.30 -33.23
N THR A 555 20.77 10.61 -34.49
CA THR A 555 20.24 9.94 -35.69
C THR A 555 21.42 9.52 -36.56
N GLU A 556 21.23 8.57 -37.50
CA GLU A 556 22.28 8.19 -38.46
C GLU A 556 22.93 9.41 -39.13
N SER A 557 22.13 10.44 -39.46
CA SER A 557 22.61 11.66 -40.09
C SER A 557 23.37 12.63 -39.17
N THR A 558 23.27 12.49 -37.85
CA THR A 558 23.85 13.44 -36.87
C THR A 558 24.96 12.84 -36.02
N VAL A 559 25.14 11.51 -36.01
CA VAL A 559 26.17 10.82 -35.21
C VAL A 559 27.57 11.30 -35.59
N ASP A 560 27.93 11.28 -36.87
CA ASP A 560 29.29 11.63 -37.32
C ASP A 560 29.61 13.11 -37.04
N GLY A 561 28.70 14.02 -37.40
CA GLY A 561 28.87 15.45 -37.10
C GLY A 561 28.94 15.75 -35.60
N THR A 562 28.24 14.98 -34.76
CA THR A 562 28.35 15.12 -33.30
C THR A 562 29.69 14.61 -32.78
N LEU A 563 30.22 13.51 -33.32
CA LEU A 563 31.55 12.99 -32.96
C LEU A 563 32.65 13.98 -33.37
N GLU A 564 32.60 14.51 -34.58
CA GLU A 564 33.54 15.53 -35.05
C GLU A 564 33.53 16.76 -34.14
N ASN A 565 32.33 17.27 -33.79
CA ASN A 565 32.18 18.39 -32.87
C ASN A 565 32.76 18.07 -31.47
N LEU A 566 32.52 16.88 -30.94
CA LEU A 566 33.09 16.46 -29.64
C LEU A 566 34.62 16.43 -29.67
N PHE A 567 35.24 15.90 -30.74
CA PHE A 567 36.70 15.92 -30.88
C PHE A 567 37.25 17.34 -30.97
N LEU A 568 36.57 18.23 -31.70
CA LEU A 568 36.96 19.65 -31.77
C LEU A 568 36.87 20.32 -30.38
N LEU A 569 35.78 20.10 -29.65
CA LEU A 569 35.61 20.63 -28.29
C LEU A 569 36.67 20.10 -27.30
N ILE A 570 37.05 18.82 -27.42
CA ILE A 570 38.13 18.22 -26.61
C ILE A 570 39.47 18.90 -26.93
N LEU A 571 39.82 19.06 -28.20
CA LEU A 571 41.07 19.71 -28.61
C LEU A 571 41.13 21.17 -28.15
N GLN A 572 40.02 21.90 -28.28
CA GLN A 572 39.89 23.27 -27.79
C GLN A 572 40.08 23.34 -26.27
N ALA A 573 39.41 22.45 -25.52
CA ALA A 573 39.52 22.41 -24.06
C ALA A 573 40.93 22.00 -23.58
N ILE A 574 41.66 21.14 -24.31
CA ILE A 574 43.05 20.81 -23.98
C ILE A 574 43.99 22.00 -24.23
N GLY A 575 43.70 22.82 -25.24
CA GLY A 575 44.48 24.02 -25.57
C GLY A 575 44.22 25.21 -24.65
N ASP A 576 43.12 25.21 -23.89
CA ASP A 576 42.75 26.27 -22.95
C ASP A 576 43.22 25.93 -21.53
N ILE A 577 44.16 26.75 -21.01
CA ILE A 577 44.74 26.59 -19.67
C ILE A 577 43.66 26.74 -18.56
N GLN A 578 42.54 27.40 -18.85
CA GLN A 578 41.45 27.60 -17.90
C GLN A 578 40.36 26.51 -17.97
N ALA A 579 40.43 25.58 -18.92
CA ALA A 579 39.44 24.53 -19.04
C ALA A 579 39.50 23.54 -17.87
N SER A 580 38.34 23.15 -17.36
CA SER A 580 38.27 22.17 -16.26
C SER A 580 38.54 20.75 -16.76
N ALA A 581 39.29 19.96 -16.00
CA ALA A 581 39.48 18.53 -16.29
C ALA A 581 38.14 17.76 -16.34
N ASN A 582 37.13 18.25 -15.60
CA ASN A 582 35.77 17.70 -15.62
C ASN A 582 35.12 17.85 -17.00
N LEU A 583 35.30 19.00 -17.66
CA LEU A 583 34.78 19.26 -19.01
C LEU A 583 35.38 18.29 -20.04
N ILE A 584 36.72 18.18 -20.06
CA ILE A 584 37.44 17.28 -20.96
C ILE A 584 36.98 15.83 -20.73
N HIS A 585 36.91 15.41 -19.46
CA HIS A 585 36.42 14.09 -19.09
C HIS A 585 34.96 13.85 -19.54
N GLY A 586 34.09 14.85 -19.40
CA GLY A 586 32.70 14.76 -19.83
C GLY A 586 32.56 14.57 -21.33
N TYR A 587 33.32 15.32 -22.14
CA TYR A 587 33.34 15.14 -23.60
C TYR A 587 33.92 13.79 -24.02
N LEU A 588 34.97 13.31 -23.34
CA LEU A 588 35.52 11.98 -23.58
C LEU A 588 34.49 10.88 -23.30
N LEU A 589 33.71 11.00 -22.22
CA LEU A 589 32.62 10.07 -21.92
C LEU A 589 31.55 10.10 -23.03
N GLN A 590 31.13 11.28 -23.47
CA GLN A 590 30.15 11.45 -24.55
C GLN A 590 30.65 10.84 -25.86
N ALA A 591 31.89 11.11 -26.26
CA ALA A 591 32.49 10.54 -27.47
C ALA A 591 32.58 9.01 -27.39
N SER A 592 32.97 8.47 -26.22
CA SER A 592 33.02 7.04 -25.96
C SER A 592 31.63 6.38 -26.11
N ALA A 593 30.60 6.96 -25.50
CA ALA A 593 29.23 6.45 -25.57
C ALA A 593 28.68 6.48 -27.01
N THR A 594 28.91 7.57 -27.75
CA THR A 594 28.46 7.73 -29.13
C THR A 594 29.13 6.75 -30.10
N LYS A 595 30.41 6.41 -29.88
CA LYS A 595 31.15 5.45 -30.72
C LYS A 595 30.48 4.07 -30.78
N PHE A 596 29.81 3.63 -29.72
CA PHE A 596 29.12 2.34 -29.70
C PHE A 596 27.93 2.27 -30.65
N ILE A 597 27.35 3.41 -31.07
CA ILE A 597 26.25 3.44 -32.05
C ILE A 597 26.75 2.95 -33.41
N ASN A 598 27.88 3.47 -33.89
CA ASN A 598 28.46 3.12 -35.20
C ASN A 598 28.89 1.64 -35.33
N TYR A 599 29.05 0.92 -34.21
CA TYR A 599 29.43 -0.50 -34.25
C TYR A 599 28.24 -1.46 -34.33
N TYR A 600 27.06 -1.02 -33.90
CA TYR A 600 25.83 -1.83 -33.89
C TYR A 600 24.85 -1.50 -35.01
N SER A 601 25.03 -0.38 -35.74
CA SER A 601 24.30 -0.09 -36.97
C SER A 601 24.94 -0.72 -38.23
N ILE A 602 26.09 -1.39 -38.09
CA ILE A 602 26.81 -2.12 -39.15
C ILE A 602 26.62 -3.66 -39.03
N LEU A 603 25.95 -4.13 -37.97
CA LEU A 603 25.52 -5.52 -37.76
C LEU A 603 23.99 -5.59 -37.77
#